data_AF-A0A8J5D3B7-F1
#
_entry.id   AF-A0A8J5D3B7-F1
#
_cell.length_a   1.000
_cell.length_b   1.000
_cell.length_c   1.000
_cell.angle_alpha   90.00
_cell.angle_beta   90.00
_cell.angle_gamma   90.00
#
_symmetry.space_group_name_H-M   'P 1'
#
loop_
_entity.id
_entity.type
_entity.pdbx_description
1 polymer ?
#
loop_
_entity_poly.entity_id
_entity_poly.type
_entity_poly.pdbx_seq_one_letter_code
_entity_poly.pdbx_strand_id
1 'polypeptide(L)'
;MVPDSYGKLHPRLIREKHVSVTEEPSGRWLTTSQSLVYMWTRKHGLTGKELNTLEILVKYCLQVYFKLYYDIKVHHKLEDGPKHILTQLRVMRSQPKKVQTAVTFYVRTGAWFAHSECVLLSLMASQSEDDRRVAVTQILKPRAGEEYGDTSVKPRITPKLNLSATSLQTLISWQPGQVHELAFTCSLSGD
;
A
#
# COMPACT_ATOMS: atom_id res chain seq x y z
N MET A 1 -24.61 -30.38 -1.33
CA MET A 1 -25.32 -30.64 -2.60
C MET A 1 -26.81 -30.66 -2.30
N VAL A 2 -27.66 -30.29 -3.27
CA VAL A 2 -29.12 -30.35 -3.11
C VAL A 2 -29.66 -31.33 -4.16
N PRO A 3 -30.47 -32.33 -3.78
CA PRO A 3 -31.10 -33.23 -4.73
C PRO A 3 -32.26 -32.52 -5.46
N ASP A 4 -32.37 -32.72 -6.77
CA ASP A 4 -33.57 -32.33 -7.52
C ASP A 4 -34.73 -33.32 -7.29
N SER A 5 -35.90 -33.03 -7.85
CA SER A 5 -37.08 -33.90 -7.81
C SER A 5 -36.90 -35.27 -8.47
N TYR A 6 -35.77 -35.49 -9.14
CA TYR A 6 -35.40 -36.73 -9.83
C TYR A 6 -34.17 -37.42 -9.18
N GLY A 7 -33.76 -36.97 -7.98
CA GLY A 7 -32.68 -37.57 -7.20
C GLY A 7 -31.26 -37.25 -7.70
N LYS A 8 -31.11 -36.34 -8.67
CA LYS A 8 -29.80 -35.92 -9.19
C LYS A 8 -29.19 -34.86 -8.27
N LEU A 9 -27.97 -35.11 -7.80
CA LEU A 9 -27.28 -34.22 -6.86
C LEU A 9 -26.62 -33.06 -7.61
N HIS A 10 -27.03 -31.84 -7.29
CA HIS A 10 -26.41 -30.63 -7.82
C HIS A 10 -25.48 -29.99 -6.78
N PRO A 11 -24.31 -29.45 -7.20
CA PRO A 11 -23.46 -28.65 -6.34
C PRO A 11 -24.28 -27.46 -5.82
N ARG A 12 -24.34 -27.34 -4.50
CA ARG A 12 -25.06 -26.23 -3.85
C ARG A 12 -24.17 -25.01 -4.02
N LEU A 13 -24.55 -24.09 -4.89
CA LEU A 13 -23.96 -22.74 -4.95
C LEU A 13 -24.32 -22.03 -3.63
N ILE A 14 -23.43 -22.15 -2.65
CA ILE A 14 -23.45 -21.29 -1.48
C ILE A 14 -22.99 -19.93 -1.99
N ARG A 15 -23.93 -19.03 -2.27
CA ARG A 15 -23.61 -17.61 -2.33
C ARG A 15 -23.24 -17.21 -0.91
N GLU A 16 -21.97 -17.34 -0.56
CA GLU A 16 -21.44 -16.57 0.55
C GLU A 16 -21.69 -15.13 0.19
N LYS A 17 -22.62 -14.48 0.90
CA LYS A 17 -22.54 -13.03 1.01
C LYS A 17 -21.23 -12.81 1.76
N HIS A 18 -20.15 -12.58 1.01
CA HIS A 18 -19.04 -11.83 1.55
C HIS A 18 -19.65 -10.51 1.99
N VAL A 19 -20.02 -10.42 3.28
CA VAL A 19 -20.06 -9.15 3.97
C VAL A 19 -18.60 -8.74 3.93
N SER A 20 -18.27 -7.98 2.89
CA SER A 20 -16.97 -7.36 2.82
C SER A 20 -16.77 -6.62 4.14
N VAL A 21 -15.54 -6.63 4.64
CA VAL A 21 -15.08 -5.85 5.81
C VAL A 21 -15.27 -4.32 5.58
N THR A 22 -16.04 -3.93 4.56
CA THR A 22 -16.42 -2.58 4.18
C THR A 22 -17.73 -2.11 4.81
N GLU A 23 -18.48 -2.93 5.54
CA GLU A 23 -19.43 -2.36 6.52
C GLU A 23 -18.60 -1.70 7.61
N GLU A 24 -18.52 -0.37 7.50
CA GLU A 24 -17.74 0.47 8.39
C GLU A 24 -18.19 0.16 9.82
N PRO A 25 -17.30 -0.27 10.73
CA PRO A 25 -17.66 -0.26 12.14
C PRO A 25 -17.99 1.18 12.44
N SER A 26 -19.27 1.46 12.71
CA SER A 26 -19.76 2.82 12.99
C SER A 26 -18.71 3.50 13.84
N GLY A 27 -18.26 4.70 13.46
CA GLY A 27 -17.05 5.38 13.98
C GLY A 27 -16.96 5.55 15.51
N ARG A 28 -17.81 4.88 16.29
CA ARG A 28 -17.75 4.59 17.72
C ARG A 28 -16.35 4.42 18.25
N TRP A 29 -15.46 3.63 17.62
CA TRP A 29 -14.09 3.49 18.13
C TRP A 29 -13.34 4.84 18.12
N LEU A 30 -13.51 5.63 17.06
CA LEU A 30 -12.95 6.97 16.93
C LEU A 30 -13.60 7.93 17.94
N THR A 31 -14.93 7.86 18.11
CA THR A 31 -15.67 8.62 19.12
C THR A 31 -15.18 8.30 20.54
N THR A 32 -14.94 7.02 20.85
CA THR A 32 -14.41 6.57 22.13
C THR A 32 -12.98 7.06 22.32
N SER A 33 -12.10 6.89 21.32
CA SER A 33 -10.72 7.38 21.38
C SER A 33 -10.65 8.89 21.58
N GLN A 34 -11.48 9.66 20.86
CA GLN A 34 -11.58 11.11 21.02
C GLN A 34 -12.05 11.50 22.42
N SER A 35 -13.05 10.78 22.95
CA SER A 35 -13.57 11.01 24.30
C SER A 35 -12.53 10.73 25.38
N LEU A 36 -11.75 9.66 25.22
CA LEU A 36 -10.65 9.31 26.13
C LEU A 36 -9.55 10.38 26.11
N VAL A 37 -9.13 10.81 24.91
CA VAL A 37 -8.14 11.89 24.77
C VAL A 37 -8.66 13.17 25.42
N TYR A 38 -9.92 13.55 25.17
CA TYR A 38 -10.53 14.74 25.75
C TYR A 38 -10.61 14.68 27.29
N MET A 39 -11.04 13.55 27.85
CA MET A 39 -11.05 13.34 29.30
C MET A 39 -9.64 13.43 29.89
N TRP A 40 -8.67 12.79 29.25
CA TRP A 40 -7.28 12.82 29.70
C TRP A 40 -6.71 14.23 29.64
N THR A 41 -6.92 14.97 28.55
CA THR A 41 -6.46 16.35 28.38
C THR A 41 -7.04 17.28 29.43
N ARG A 42 -8.32 17.07 29.80
CA ARG A 42 -9.03 17.88 30.79
C ARG A 42 -8.60 17.59 32.22
N LYS A 43 -8.26 16.34 32.53
CA LYS A 43 -7.84 15.91 33.88
C LYS A 43 -6.40 16.29 34.20
N HIS A 44 -5.49 16.16 33.23
CA HIS A 44 -4.04 16.29 33.47
C HIS A 44 -3.47 17.68 33.17
N GLY A 45 -4.20 18.55 32.46
CA GLY A 45 -3.74 19.91 32.15
C GLY A 45 -2.47 19.91 31.29
N LEU A 46 -2.62 19.75 29.97
CA LEU A 46 -1.46 19.73 29.06
C LEU A 46 -0.71 21.07 29.09
N THR A 47 0.51 21.04 29.59
CA THR A 47 1.42 22.19 29.56
C THR A 47 2.79 21.79 29.02
N GLY A 48 3.47 22.74 28.36
CA GLY A 48 4.82 22.56 27.84
C GLY A 48 4.96 21.45 26.79
N LYS A 49 5.76 20.43 27.11
CA LYS A 49 6.22 19.39 26.17
C LYS A 49 5.11 18.43 25.72
N GLU A 50 4.15 18.13 26.59
CA GLU A 50 3.05 17.22 26.29
C GLU A 50 2.08 17.84 25.28
N LEU A 51 1.77 19.13 25.45
CA LEU A 51 0.91 19.88 24.53
C LEU A 51 1.52 19.90 23.12
N ASN A 52 2.81 20.21 23.01
CA ASN A 52 3.52 20.21 21.73
C ASN A 52 3.52 18.82 21.08
N THR A 53 3.62 17.75 21.88
CA THR A 53 3.58 16.37 21.35
C THR A 53 2.19 16.03 20.82
N LEU A 54 1.14 16.38 21.56
CA LEU A 54 -0.24 16.20 21.12
C LEU A 54 -0.53 16.99 19.83
N GLU A 55 -0.07 18.24 19.75
CA GLU A 55 -0.23 19.08 18.57
C GLU A 55 0.44 18.44 17.33
N ILE A 56 1.65 17.89 17.48
CA ILE A 56 2.33 17.16 16.40
C ILE A 56 1.53 15.94 15.95
N LEU A 57 0.99 15.16 16.89
CA LEU A 57 0.18 13.98 16.57
C LEU A 57 -1.10 14.36 15.81
N VAL A 58 -1.82 15.37 16.29
CA VAL A 58 -3.05 15.85 15.63
C VAL A 58 -2.74 16.39 14.23
N LYS A 59 -1.68 17.20 14.08
CA LYS A 59 -1.22 17.70 12.78
C LYS A 59 -0.87 16.56 11.84
N TYR A 60 -0.16 15.54 12.31
CA TYR A 60 0.16 14.36 11.52
C TYR A 60 -1.11 13.60 11.07
N CYS A 61 -2.07 13.39 11.96
CA CYS A 61 -3.33 12.73 11.62
C CYS A 61 -4.08 13.47 10.52
N LEU A 62 -4.24 14.79 10.65
CA LEU A 62 -4.95 15.62 9.68
C LEU A 62 -4.22 15.75 8.34
N GLN A 63 -2.91 15.97 8.37
CA GLN A 63 -2.13 16.26 7.17
C GLN A 63 -1.71 15.00 6.39
N VAL A 64 -1.49 13.88 7.10
CA VAL A 64 -0.95 12.64 6.52
C VAL A 64 -1.98 11.53 6.54
N TYR A 65 -2.43 11.11 7.72
CA TYR A 65 -3.24 9.89 7.86
C TYR A 65 -4.59 10.01 7.16
N PHE A 66 -5.41 11.00 7.52
CA PHE A 66 -6.74 11.15 6.93
C PHE A 66 -6.67 11.44 5.44
N LYS A 67 -5.71 12.27 5.01
CA LYS A 67 -5.50 12.57 3.59
C LYS A 67 -5.23 11.29 2.78
N LEU A 68 -4.33 10.43 3.25
CA LEU A 68 -4.04 9.16 2.58
C LEU A 68 -5.20 8.17 2.69
N TYR A 69 -5.85 8.10 3.85
CA TYR A 69 -6.98 7.22 4.08
C TYR A 69 -8.11 7.49 3.07
N TYR A 70 -8.52 8.75 2.93
CA TYR A 70 -9.56 9.11 1.97
C TYR A 70 -9.10 8.93 0.52
N ASP A 71 -7.85 9.25 0.21
CA ASP A 71 -7.30 9.05 -1.14
C ASP A 71 -7.37 7.58 -1.56
N ILE A 72 -6.99 6.65 -0.67
CA ILE A 72 -7.09 5.20 -0.89
C ILE A 72 -8.54 4.74 -1.06
N LYS A 73 -9.48 5.34 -0.32
CA LYS A 73 -10.91 4.98 -0.43
C LYS A 73 -11.52 5.42 -1.75
N VAL A 74 -11.15 6.60 -2.24
CA VAL A 74 -11.61 7.11 -3.54
C VAL A 74 -10.97 6.32 -4.68
N HIS A 75 -9.65 6.12 -4.61
CA HIS A 75 -8.86 5.44 -5.65
C HIS A 75 -8.45 4.03 -5.20
N HIS A 76 -9.41 3.13 -5.02
CA HIS A 76 -9.18 1.80 -4.44
C HIS A 76 -8.70 0.73 -5.44
N LYS A 77 -8.38 1.11 -6.68
CA LYS A 77 -7.95 0.15 -7.70
C LYS A 77 -6.52 -0.30 -7.44
N LEU A 78 -6.18 -1.50 -7.93
CA LEU A 78 -4.83 -2.05 -7.80
C LEU A 78 -3.77 -1.15 -8.46
N GLU A 79 -4.11 -0.51 -9.59
CA GLU A 79 -3.26 0.43 -10.34
C GLU A 79 -2.98 1.75 -9.61
N ASP A 80 -3.68 2.02 -8.51
CA ASP A 80 -3.50 3.22 -7.70
C ASP A 80 -2.62 2.95 -6.47
N GLY A 81 -2.39 1.68 -6.11
CA GLY A 81 -1.58 1.28 -4.95
C GLY A 81 -0.21 1.97 -4.86
N PRO A 82 0.67 1.83 -5.86
CA PRO A 82 1.95 2.55 -5.91
C PRO A 82 1.82 4.08 -5.87
N LYS A 83 0.75 4.64 -6.44
CA LYS A 83 0.51 6.10 -6.44
C LYS A 83 0.25 6.59 -5.02
N HIS A 84 -0.46 5.81 -4.20
CA HIS A 84 -0.65 6.14 -2.78
C HIS A 84 0.65 6.12 -1.99
N ILE A 85 1.55 5.17 -2.26
CA ILE A 85 2.87 5.15 -1.62
C ILE A 85 3.67 6.39 -2.02
N LEU A 86 3.64 6.78 -3.30
CA LEU A 86 4.31 7.99 -3.77
C LEU A 86 3.72 9.25 -3.11
N THR A 87 2.39 9.33 -3.00
CA THR A 87 1.70 10.42 -2.28
C THR A 87 2.08 10.42 -0.79
N GLN A 88 2.19 9.26 -0.16
CA GLN A 88 2.63 9.12 1.22
C GLN A 88 4.05 9.64 1.42
N LEU A 89 4.99 9.28 0.53
CA LEU A 89 6.36 9.82 0.57
C LEU A 89 6.38 11.34 0.39
N ARG A 90 5.59 11.87 -0.56
CA ARG A 90 5.49 13.32 -0.79
C ARG A 90 4.97 14.06 0.43
N VAL A 91 3.90 13.57 1.05
CA VAL A 91 3.30 14.19 2.24
C VAL A 91 4.21 14.02 3.47
N MET A 92 4.90 12.89 3.59
CA MET A 92 5.88 12.69 4.66
C MET A 92 7.03 13.70 4.57
N ARG A 93 7.50 14.03 3.37
CA ARG A 93 8.56 15.04 3.16
C ARG A 93 8.17 16.44 3.65
N SER A 94 6.88 16.78 3.70
CA SER A 94 6.42 18.07 4.23
C SER A 94 6.35 18.11 5.76
N GLN A 95 6.55 16.98 6.44
CA GLN A 95 6.48 16.89 7.90
C GLN A 95 7.81 17.29 8.58
N PRO A 96 7.81 17.67 9.87
CA PRO A 96 9.03 17.91 10.61
C PRO A 96 9.95 16.67 10.63
N LYS A 97 11.28 16.87 10.61
CA LYS A 97 12.27 15.77 10.59
C LYS A 97 12.04 14.73 11.69
N LYS A 98 11.64 15.15 12.90
CA LYS A 98 11.31 14.25 14.02
C LYS A 98 10.19 13.27 13.66
N VAL A 99 9.15 13.75 12.96
CA VAL A 99 8.03 12.92 12.50
C VAL A 99 8.47 12.01 11.37
N GLN A 100 9.24 12.53 10.42
CA GLN A 100 9.78 11.73 9.31
C GLN A 100 10.57 10.53 9.84
N THR A 101 11.48 10.73 10.79
CA THR A 101 12.27 9.65 11.39
C THR A 101 11.39 8.61 12.10
N ALA A 102 10.39 9.06 12.87
CA ALA A 102 9.49 8.15 13.59
C ALA A 102 8.64 7.29 12.65
N VAL A 103 8.19 7.86 11.53
CA VAL A 103 7.23 7.22 10.63
C VAL A 103 7.90 6.40 9.53
N THR A 104 9.16 6.72 9.16
CA THR A 104 9.89 6.07 8.07
C THR A 104 9.93 4.54 8.19
N PHE A 105 10.08 4.01 9.41
CA PHE A 105 10.07 2.57 9.65
C PHE A 105 8.74 1.93 9.20
N TYR A 106 7.62 2.52 9.59
CA TYR A 106 6.28 2.02 9.24
C TYR A 106 5.96 2.16 7.75
N VAL A 107 6.44 3.23 7.12
CA VAL A 107 6.30 3.40 5.66
C VAL A 107 7.04 2.29 4.93
N ARG A 108 8.26 1.95 5.36
CA ARG A 108 9.05 0.88 4.75
C ARG A 108 8.41 -0.50 4.93
N THR A 109 7.93 -0.83 6.14
CA THR A 109 7.33 -2.14 6.41
C THR A 109 5.93 -2.30 5.82
N GLY A 110 5.22 -1.20 5.56
CA GLY A 110 3.90 -1.19 4.93
C GLY A 110 3.91 -1.12 3.39
N ALA A 111 5.08 -1.04 2.75
CA ALA A 111 5.22 -0.73 1.32
C ALA A 111 4.92 -1.88 0.35
N TRP A 112 3.93 -2.73 0.65
CA TRP A 112 3.62 -3.91 -0.17
C TRP A 112 3.21 -3.55 -1.60
N PHE A 113 2.45 -2.46 -1.80
CA PHE A 113 2.11 -2.01 -3.14
C PHE A 113 3.29 -1.45 -3.93
N ALA A 114 4.50 -1.32 -3.35
CA ALA A 114 5.69 -0.91 -4.10
C ALA A 114 6.44 -2.10 -4.71
N HIS A 115 5.87 -3.31 -4.68
CA HIS A 115 6.44 -4.43 -5.40
C HIS A 115 6.50 -4.15 -6.90
N SER A 116 7.51 -4.72 -7.58
CA SER A 116 7.75 -4.49 -9.01
C SER A 116 6.51 -4.76 -9.86
N GLU A 117 5.76 -5.84 -9.58
CA GLU A 117 4.52 -6.14 -10.31
C GLU A 117 3.46 -5.02 -10.17
N CYS A 118 3.25 -4.51 -8.96
CA CYS A 118 2.29 -3.44 -8.68
C CYS A 118 2.72 -2.13 -9.35
N VAL A 119 4.02 -1.82 -9.29
CA VAL A 119 4.61 -0.65 -9.92
C VAL A 119 4.48 -0.74 -11.45
N LEU A 120 4.79 -1.90 -12.06
CA LEU A 120 4.62 -2.13 -13.49
C LEU A 120 3.15 -2.02 -13.92
N LEU A 121 2.22 -2.59 -13.16
CA LEU A 121 0.78 -2.44 -13.41
C LEU A 121 0.36 -0.97 -13.43
N SER A 122 0.86 -0.19 -12.47
CA SER A 122 0.52 1.23 -12.37
C SER A 122 1.17 2.09 -13.45
N LEU A 123 2.39 1.74 -13.87
CA LEU A 123 3.07 2.37 -15.00
C LEU A 123 2.36 2.06 -16.32
N MET A 124 1.89 0.82 -16.52
CA MET A 124 1.10 0.44 -17.71
C MET A 124 -0.24 1.18 -17.77
N ALA A 125 -0.88 1.40 -16.63
CA ALA A 125 -2.13 2.16 -16.52
C ALA A 125 -1.93 3.69 -16.51
N SER A 126 -0.67 4.16 -16.58
CA SER A 126 -0.37 5.59 -16.59
C SER A 126 -0.83 6.26 -17.89
N GLN A 127 -1.25 7.52 -17.77
CA GLN A 127 -1.57 8.36 -18.93
C GLN A 127 -0.31 8.78 -19.70
N SER A 128 0.86 8.79 -19.05
CA SER A 128 2.14 9.08 -19.67
C SER A 128 2.58 7.95 -20.61
N GLU A 129 2.89 8.27 -21.87
CA GLU A 129 3.45 7.28 -22.81
C GLU A 129 4.80 6.75 -22.33
N ASP A 130 5.63 7.60 -21.74
CA ASP A 130 6.95 7.22 -21.24
C ASP A 130 6.85 6.17 -20.13
N ASP A 131 5.92 6.34 -19.19
CA ASP A 131 5.67 5.35 -18.13
C ASP A 131 5.26 4.00 -18.72
N ARG A 132 4.35 4.01 -19.71
CA ARG A 132 3.91 2.79 -20.39
C ARG A 132 5.04 2.11 -21.16
N ARG A 133 5.88 2.88 -21.86
CA ARG A 133 7.07 2.37 -22.57
C ARG A 133 8.06 1.72 -21.61
N VAL A 134 8.33 2.36 -20.47
CA VAL A 134 9.22 1.81 -19.43
C VAL A 134 8.64 0.50 -18.92
N ALA A 135 7.34 0.44 -18.59
CA ALA A 135 6.72 -0.78 -18.10
C ALA A 135 6.80 -1.93 -19.11
N VAL A 136 6.45 -1.67 -20.38
CA VAL A 136 6.51 -2.68 -21.44
C VAL A 136 7.95 -3.16 -21.65
N THR A 137 8.92 -2.27 -21.66
CA THR A 137 10.35 -2.62 -21.80
C THR A 137 10.80 -3.54 -20.65
N GLN A 138 10.43 -3.20 -19.41
CA GLN A 138 10.78 -4.00 -18.24
C GLN A 138 10.08 -5.37 -18.23
N ILE A 139 8.89 -5.50 -18.82
CA ILE A 139 8.18 -6.78 -18.95
C ILE A 139 8.76 -7.62 -20.09
N LEU A 140 9.11 -7.01 -21.22
CA LEU A 140 9.64 -7.72 -22.38
C LEU A 140 11.07 -8.20 -22.19
N LYS A 141 11.90 -7.46 -21.45
CA LYS A 141 13.30 -7.83 -21.18
C LYS A 141 13.45 -9.26 -20.61
N PRO A 142 12.78 -9.65 -19.51
CA PRO A 142 12.86 -11.01 -18.99
C PRO A 142 12.16 -12.04 -19.90
N ARG A 143 11.10 -11.64 -20.62
CA ARG A 143 10.35 -12.52 -21.54
C ARG A 143 11.08 -12.82 -22.85
N ALA A 144 12.14 -12.08 -23.16
CA ALA A 144 12.97 -12.34 -24.33
C ALA A 144 13.88 -13.58 -24.15
N GLY A 145 14.11 -14.02 -22.91
CA GLY A 145 14.85 -15.24 -22.60
C GLY A 145 13.97 -16.49 -22.64
N GLU A 146 14.58 -17.64 -22.91
CA GLU A 146 13.92 -18.95 -22.83
C GLU A 146 13.82 -19.49 -21.39
N GLU A 147 14.53 -18.87 -20.45
CA GLU A 147 14.53 -19.28 -19.05
C GLU A 147 13.32 -18.73 -18.29
N TYR A 148 12.47 -19.65 -17.82
CA TYR A 148 11.52 -19.34 -16.76
C TYR A 148 12.32 -19.12 -15.47
N GLY A 149 12.27 -17.90 -14.92
CA GLY A 149 12.91 -17.58 -13.65
C GLY A 149 12.37 -18.40 -12.47
N ASP A 150 12.87 -18.14 -11.26
CA ASP A 150 12.62 -18.99 -10.10
C ASP A 150 11.11 -19.16 -9.77
N THR A 151 10.69 -20.42 -9.75
CA THR A 151 9.32 -20.87 -9.47
C THR A 151 9.13 -21.39 -8.04
N SER A 152 10.18 -21.30 -7.21
CA SER A 152 10.13 -21.70 -5.81
C SER A 152 9.15 -20.85 -4.99
N VAL A 153 8.79 -21.36 -3.80
CA VAL A 153 7.94 -20.62 -2.86
C VAL A 153 8.68 -19.36 -2.41
N LYS A 154 8.18 -18.21 -2.84
CA LYS A 154 8.86 -16.93 -2.60
C LYS A 154 8.65 -16.46 -1.15
N PRO A 155 9.72 -16.01 -0.46
CA PRO A 155 9.58 -15.43 0.87
C PRO A 155 8.83 -14.10 0.81
N ARG A 156 8.10 -13.80 1.88
CA ARG A 156 7.37 -12.53 2.04
C ARG A 156 8.35 -11.42 2.43
N ILE A 157 8.88 -10.69 1.46
CA ILE A 157 9.86 -9.61 1.65
C ILE A 157 9.25 -8.29 1.21
N THR A 158 9.34 -7.24 2.03
CA THR A 158 8.87 -5.91 1.66
C THR A 158 9.90 -5.20 0.76
N PRO A 159 9.49 -4.57 -0.35
CA PRO A 159 10.42 -3.96 -1.29
C PRO A 159 11.15 -2.75 -0.68
N LYS A 160 12.39 -2.53 -1.12
CA LYS A 160 13.20 -1.41 -0.66
C LYS A 160 12.77 -0.12 -1.37
N LEU A 161 12.10 0.75 -0.61
CA LEU A 161 11.65 2.06 -1.10
C LEU A 161 12.78 3.08 -1.25
N ASN A 162 12.73 3.84 -2.35
CA ASN A 162 13.45 5.09 -2.49
C ASN A 162 12.64 6.23 -1.83
N LEU A 163 13.06 6.70 -0.65
CA LEU A 163 12.36 7.76 0.09
C LEU A 163 12.37 9.13 -0.64
N SER A 164 13.32 9.31 -1.56
CA SER A 164 13.46 10.52 -2.38
C SER A 164 12.66 10.44 -3.68
N ALA A 165 11.94 9.35 -3.94
CA ALA A 165 11.19 9.17 -5.18
C ALA A 165 10.16 10.30 -5.39
N THR A 166 10.10 10.80 -6.61
CA THR A 166 9.11 11.80 -7.07
C THR A 166 8.23 11.25 -8.20
N SER A 167 8.62 10.13 -8.80
CA SER A 167 7.89 9.43 -9.86
C SER A 167 7.73 7.95 -9.52
N LEU A 168 6.78 7.28 -10.17
CA LEU A 168 6.59 5.84 -10.03
C LEU A 168 7.81 5.05 -10.52
N GLN A 169 8.46 5.53 -11.59
CA GLN A 169 9.66 4.91 -12.15
C GLN A 169 10.82 4.86 -11.15
N THR A 170 10.91 5.84 -10.24
CA THR A 170 12.00 5.96 -9.26
C THR A 170 11.63 5.43 -7.87
N LEU A 171 10.43 4.85 -7.71
CA LEU A 171 9.90 4.39 -6.42
C LEU A 171 10.70 3.24 -5.83
N ILE A 172 11.17 2.33 -6.69
CA ILE A 172 12.02 1.20 -6.37
C ILE A 172 13.28 1.21 -7.23
N SER A 173 14.29 0.46 -6.80
CA SER A 173 15.45 0.16 -7.65
C SER A 173 15.08 -0.96 -8.63
N TRP A 174 15.47 -0.78 -9.89
CA TRP A 174 15.31 -1.78 -10.96
C TRP A 174 16.61 -2.56 -11.23
N GLN A 175 17.61 -2.42 -10.37
CA GLN A 175 18.87 -3.16 -10.51
C GLN A 175 18.66 -4.65 -10.20
N PRO A 176 19.33 -5.55 -10.93
CA PRO A 176 19.38 -6.97 -10.59
C PRO A 176 19.75 -7.19 -9.12
N GLY A 177 19.15 -8.19 -8.48
CA GLY A 177 19.31 -8.47 -7.04
C GLY A 177 18.68 -7.48 -6.06
N GLN A 178 18.14 -6.33 -6.50
CA GLN A 178 17.42 -5.37 -5.64
C GLN A 178 15.91 -5.39 -5.84
N VAL A 179 15.44 -5.98 -6.93
CA VAL A 179 14.03 -6.24 -7.21
C VAL A 179 13.66 -7.60 -6.61
N HIS A 180 12.68 -7.62 -5.70
CA HIS A 180 12.11 -8.88 -5.24
C HIS A 180 11.14 -9.40 -6.29
N GLU A 181 11.40 -10.59 -6.81
CA GLU A 181 10.57 -11.19 -7.85
C GLU A 181 9.24 -11.68 -7.28
N LEU A 182 8.15 -11.43 -8.00
CA LEU A 182 6.85 -12.02 -7.75
C LEU A 182 6.47 -12.94 -8.91
N ALA A 183 5.36 -13.67 -8.77
CA ALA A 183 5.02 -14.79 -9.64
C ALA A 183 4.96 -14.44 -11.14
N PHE A 184 4.65 -13.19 -11.48
CA PHE A 184 4.47 -12.74 -12.87
C PHE A 184 5.69 -12.05 -13.49
N THR A 185 6.76 -11.85 -12.71
CA THR A 185 7.98 -11.14 -13.13
C THR A 185 9.23 -11.96 -12.91
N CYS A 186 9.11 -13.29 -12.92
CA CYS A 186 10.26 -14.20 -12.85
C CYS A 186 11.32 -13.75 -13.87
N SER A 187 12.59 -13.70 -13.44
CA SER A 187 13.76 -13.22 -14.21
C SER A 187 14.05 -11.71 -14.17
N LEU A 188 13.36 -10.89 -13.36
CA LEU A 188 13.75 -9.47 -13.15
C LEU A 188 14.99 -9.30 -12.27
N SER A 189 15.34 -10.31 -11.46
CA SER A 189 16.49 -10.27 -10.54
C SER A 189 17.71 -11.02 -11.07
N GLY A 190 17.59 -11.75 -12.18
CA GLY A 190 18.68 -12.49 -12.82
C GLY A 190 19.80 -11.57 -13.32
N ASP A 191 21.02 -12.10 -13.30
CA ASP A 191 22.26 -11.42 -13.69
C ASP A 191 22.27 -10.94 -15.16
#